data_AF-A0A7G8PCF8-F1
#
_entry.id   AF-A0A7G8PCF8-F1
#
_cell.length_a   1.000
_cell.length_b   1.000
_cell.length_c   1.000
_cell.angle_alpha   90.00
_cell.angle_beta   90.00
_cell.angle_gamma   90.00
#
_symmetry.space_group_name_H-M   'P 1'
#
loop_
_entity.id
_entity.type
_entity.pdbx_description
1 polymer ?
#
loop_
_entity_poly.entity_id
_entity_poly.type
_entity_poly.pdbx_seq_one_letter_code
_entity_poly.pdbx_strand_id
1 'polypeptide(L)'
;MPDWLAERRTEVAAERILDAADELFTRRDAATVGMNDIATAAGCSRATLYRYFENRDVLYTAYVHRETHRVFGAIGEQLAGLTDPDERLIAGMLAAVQRVRATPALASWFANTHRPIGGDMAAQSEVIAALAQGFLATLGDTTGVEARARWVIRILVSLLLFPGRDAQEERAMLESFVVPVVRPEQPVRQPSRRAP
;
A
#
# COMPACT_ATOMS: atom_id res chain seq x y z
N MET A 1 20.13 -26.93 -14.75
CA MET A 1 18.72 -26.50 -14.63
C MET A 1 18.47 -26.14 -13.18
N PRO A 2 17.91 -24.98 -12.86
CA PRO A 2 17.46 -24.68 -11.51
C PRO A 2 16.48 -25.75 -11.03
N ASP A 3 16.57 -26.15 -9.75
CA ASP A 3 15.64 -27.11 -9.16
C ASP A 3 14.31 -26.39 -8.84
N TRP A 4 13.48 -26.25 -9.87
CA TRP A 4 12.19 -25.55 -9.81
C TRP A 4 11.25 -26.12 -8.72
N LEU A 5 11.43 -27.39 -8.32
CA LEU A 5 10.71 -28.01 -7.20
C LEU A 5 11.19 -27.50 -5.84
N ALA A 6 12.49 -27.23 -5.67
CA ALA A 6 13.02 -26.59 -4.47
C ALA A 6 12.59 -25.12 -4.38
N GLU A 7 12.60 -24.39 -5.48
CA GLU A 7 12.13 -23.00 -5.55
C GLU A 7 10.65 -22.90 -5.15
N ARG A 8 9.77 -23.70 -5.77
CA ARG A 8 8.34 -23.74 -5.40
C ARG A 8 8.09 -24.14 -3.95
N ARG A 9 8.85 -25.11 -3.41
CA ARG A 9 8.73 -25.47 -1.98
C ARG A 9 9.14 -24.32 -1.07
N THR A 10 10.10 -23.52 -1.51
CA THR A 10 10.58 -22.34 -0.77
C THR A 10 9.51 -21.26 -0.77
N GLU A 11 8.92 -20.95 -1.93
CA GLU A 11 7.81 -19.99 -2.05
C GLU A 11 6.59 -20.42 -1.22
N VAL A 12 6.16 -21.69 -1.33
CA VAL A 12 5.02 -22.21 -0.55
C VAL A 12 5.28 -22.13 0.95
N ALA A 13 6.50 -22.37 1.40
CA ALA A 13 6.86 -22.26 2.80
C ALA A 13 6.86 -20.80 3.28
N ALA A 14 7.37 -19.87 2.47
CA ALA A 14 7.32 -18.45 2.75
C ALA A 14 5.87 -17.95 2.86
N GLU A 15 5.00 -18.33 1.92
CA GLU A 15 3.57 -17.98 1.96
C GLU A 15 2.88 -18.48 3.21
N ARG A 16 3.12 -19.74 3.62
CA ARG A 16 2.57 -20.28 4.88
C ARG A 16 3.02 -19.51 6.11
N ILE A 17 4.26 -19.03 6.14
CA ILE A 17 4.76 -18.19 7.23
C ILE A 17 4.05 -16.83 7.23
N LEU A 18 3.86 -16.23 6.05
CA LEU A 18 3.15 -14.95 5.91
C LEU A 18 1.65 -15.08 6.23
N ASP A 19 1.01 -16.22 5.94
CA ASP A 19 -0.36 -16.53 6.36
C ASP A 19 -0.47 -16.63 7.88
N ALA A 20 0.48 -17.32 8.53
CA ALA A 20 0.52 -17.38 10.00
C ALA A 20 0.73 -15.99 10.63
N ALA A 21 1.54 -15.13 10.01
CA ALA A 21 1.71 -13.75 10.43
C ALA A 21 0.39 -12.95 10.28
N ASP A 22 -0.31 -13.11 9.15
CA ASP A 22 -1.63 -12.48 8.90
C ASP A 22 -2.64 -12.80 10.00
N GLU A 23 -2.77 -14.07 10.37
CA GLU A 23 -3.68 -14.49 11.43
C GLU A 23 -3.31 -13.90 12.80
N LEU A 24 -2.02 -13.71 13.07
CA LEU A 24 -1.56 -13.07 14.30
C LEU A 24 -1.87 -11.58 14.30
N PHE A 25 -1.61 -10.88 13.20
CA PHE A 25 -1.92 -9.46 13.03
C PHE A 25 -3.43 -9.17 13.05
N THR A 26 -4.27 -10.13 12.66
CA THR A 26 -5.73 -10.06 12.80
C THR A 26 -6.17 -10.03 14.27
N ARG A 27 -5.42 -10.69 15.16
CA ARG A 27 -5.79 -10.91 16.57
C ARG A 27 -5.02 -10.02 17.54
N ARG A 28 -3.88 -9.47 17.13
CA ARG A 28 -2.94 -8.73 17.97
C ARG A 28 -2.43 -7.52 17.22
N ASP A 29 -2.03 -6.49 17.96
CA ASP A 29 -1.31 -5.34 17.41
C ASP A 29 -0.01 -5.82 16.73
N ALA A 30 0.20 -5.46 15.46
CA ALA A 30 1.34 -5.92 14.66
C ALA A 30 2.69 -5.55 15.27
N ALA A 31 2.77 -4.44 16.02
CA ALA A 31 4.01 -4.05 16.71
C ALA A 31 4.42 -5.02 17.83
N THR A 32 3.47 -5.82 18.35
CA THR A 32 3.68 -6.74 19.47
C THR A 32 4.03 -8.17 19.06
N VAL A 33 3.83 -8.52 17.79
CA VAL A 33 4.07 -9.86 17.28
C VAL A 33 5.56 -10.10 17.04
N GLY A 34 6.11 -11.15 17.66
CA GLY A 34 7.51 -11.53 17.51
C GLY A 34 7.74 -12.65 16.50
N MET A 35 8.99 -12.81 16.05
CA MET A 35 9.42 -13.91 15.18
C MET A 35 9.11 -15.30 15.78
N ASN A 36 9.16 -15.43 17.11
CA ASN A 36 8.83 -16.68 17.80
C ASN A 36 7.32 -16.99 17.77
N ASP A 37 6.46 -15.98 17.90
CA ASP A 37 5.01 -16.15 17.77
C ASP A 37 4.68 -16.67 16.36
N ILE A 38 5.28 -16.06 15.34
CA ILE A 38 5.05 -16.43 13.95
C ILE A 38 5.57 -17.84 13.67
N ALA A 39 6.76 -18.20 14.16
CA ALA A 39 7.29 -19.56 13.97
C ALA A 39 6.35 -20.62 14.59
N THR A 40 5.85 -20.32 15.79
CA THR A 40 4.89 -21.18 16.50
C THR A 40 3.59 -21.31 15.73
N ALA A 41 3.01 -20.21 15.27
CA ALA A 41 1.77 -20.19 14.49
C ALA A 41 1.92 -20.90 13.13
N ALA A 42 3.09 -20.75 12.48
CA ALA A 42 3.41 -21.41 11.21
C ALA A 42 3.75 -22.91 11.37
N GLY A 43 3.83 -23.41 12.61
CA GLY A 43 4.19 -24.81 12.89
C GLY A 43 5.62 -25.16 12.50
N CYS A 44 6.55 -24.19 12.51
CA CYS A 44 7.94 -24.40 12.15
C CYS A 44 8.91 -24.00 13.27
N SER A 45 10.15 -24.50 13.20
CA SER A 45 11.17 -24.09 14.18
C SER A 45 11.61 -22.65 13.92
N ARG A 46 12.10 -21.96 14.97
CA ARG A 46 12.74 -20.65 14.84
C ARG A 46 13.83 -20.66 13.76
N ALA A 47 14.74 -21.63 13.80
CA ALA A 47 15.81 -21.76 12.81
C ALA A 47 15.27 -21.90 11.37
N THR A 48 14.12 -22.56 11.18
CA THR A 48 13.46 -22.65 9.88
C THR A 48 12.92 -21.30 9.45
N LEU A 49 12.20 -20.58 10.30
CA LEU A 49 11.67 -19.26 9.98
C LEU A 49 12.79 -18.26 9.62
N TYR A 50 13.88 -18.24 10.39
CA TYR A 50 15.04 -17.38 10.12
C TYR A 50 15.78 -17.70 8.82
N ARG A 51 15.62 -18.91 8.26
CA ARG A 51 16.13 -19.25 6.93
C ARG A 51 15.35 -18.57 5.80
N TYR A 52 14.07 -18.30 6.00
CA TYR A 52 13.23 -17.59 5.03
C TYR A 52 13.25 -16.08 5.24
N PHE A 53 13.23 -15.64 6.51
CA PHE A 53 13.20 -14.24 6.89
C PHE A 53 14.25 -13.98 7.96
N GLU A 54 15.36 -13.36 7.57
CA GLU A 54 16.54 -13.14 8.42
C GLU A 54 16.20 -12.35 9.71
N ASN A 55 15.22 -11.46 9.63
CA ASN A 55 14.77 -10.68 10.76
C ASN A 55 13.29 -10.29 10.58
N ARG A 56 12.76 -9.62 11.61
CA ARG A 56 11.37 -9.18 11.64
C ARG A 56 11.05 -8.20 10.50
N ASP A 57 11.96 -7.28 10.21
CA ASP A 57 11.73 -6.23 9.22
C ASP A 57 11.68 -6.80 7.80
N VAL A 58 12.48 -7.82 7.50
CA VAL A 58 12.42 -8.59 6.23
C VAL A 58 11.08 -9.31 6.10
N LEU A 59 10.60 -9.97 7.16
CA LEU A 59 9.28 -10.61 7.16
C LEU A 59 8.16 -9.58 6.97
N TYR A 60 8.24 -8.46 7.67
CA TYR A 60 7.25 -7.38 7.64
C TYR A 60 7.19 -6.75 6.26
N THR A 61 8.34 -6.54 5.63
CA THR A 61 8.45 -6.04 4.26
C THR A 61 7.80 -7.00 3.27
N ALA A 62 8.11 -8.29 3.37
CA ALA A 62 7.52 -9.32 2.51
C ALA A 62 5.99 -9.41 2.69
N TYR A 63 5.51 -9.36 3.93
CA TYR A 63 4.08 -9.32 4.25
C TYR A 63 3.40 -8.09 3.61
N VAL A 64 3.93 -6.88 3.85
CA VAL A 64 3.37 -5.64 3.31
C VAL A 64 3.38 -5.65 1.78
N HIS A 65 4.43 -6.16 1.13
CA HIS A 65 4.47 -6.28 -0.32
C HIS A 65 3.35 -7.19 -0.85
N ARG A 66 3.18 -8.37 -0.23
CA ARG A 66 2.11 -9.30 -0.59
C ARG A 66 0.73 -8.67 -0.46
N GLU A 67 0.44 -8.05 0.68
CA GLU A 67 -0.87 -7.43 0.90
C GLU A 67 -1.08 -6.19 0.02
N THR A 68 -0.02 -5.42 -0.26
CA THR A 68 -0.10 -4.29 -1.20
C THR A 68 -0.53 -4.76 -2.58
N HIS A 69 0.02 -5.85 -3.10
CA HIS A 69 -0.40 -6.41 -4.39
C HIS A 69 -1.87 -6.84 -4.38
N ARG A 70 -2.35 -7.48 -3.30
CA ARG A 70 -3.75 -7.86 -3.14
C ARG A 70 -4.68 -6.64 -3.13
N VAL A 71 -4.32 -5.60 -2.36
CA VAL A 71 -5.08 -4.35 -2.28
C VAL A 71 -5.14 -3.65 -3.63
N PHE A 72 -3.99 -3.48 -4.31
CA PHE A 72 -3.95 -2.83 -5.62
C PHE A 72 -4.70 -3.61 -6.70
N GLY A 73 -4.62 -4.94 -6.71
CA GLY A 73 -5.37 -5.77 -7.65
C GLY A 73 -6.87 -5.56 -7.51
N ALA A 74 -7.39 -5.61 -6.28
CA ALA A 74 -8.80 -5.43 -6.01
C ALA A 74 -9.30 -4.00 -6.28
N ILE A 75 -8.45 -2.98 -6.08
CA ILE A 75 -8.76 -1.59 -6.48
C ILE A 75 -8.80 -1.50 -8.00
N GLY A 76 -7.86 -2.12 -8.73
CA GLY A 76 -7.83 -2.12 -10.19
C GLY A 76 -9.13 -2.64 -10.80
N GLU A 77 -9.66 -3.76 -10.26
CA GLU A 77 -10.95 -4.32 -10.66
C GLU A 77 -12.12 -3.35 -10.39
N GLN A 78 -12.15 -2.74 -9.20
CA GLN A 78 -13.19 -1.78 -8.82
C GLN A 78 -13.22 -0.54 -9.72
N LEU A 79 -12.06 -0.06 -10.17
CA LEU A 79 -11.94 1.15 -10.97
C LEU A 79 -12.06 0.91 -12.49
N ALA A 80 -12.19 -0.33 -12.94
CA ALA A 80 -12.13 -0.68 -14.37
C ALA A 80 -13.18 0.03 -15.25
N GLY A 81 -14.32 0.41 -14.68
CA GLY A 81 -15.39 1.13 -15.39
C GLY A 81 -15.30 2.66 -15.34
N LEU A 82 -14.37 3.24 -14.57
CA LEU A 82 -14.26 4.69 -14.42
C LEU A 82 -13.32 5.26 -15.48
N THR A 83 -13.78 6.28 -16.20
CA THR A 83 -13.01 6.94 -17.27
C THR A 83 -12.49 8.31 -16.88
N ASP A 84 -13.22 9.05 -16.03
CA ASP A 84 -12.75 10.33 -15.53
C ASP A 84 -11.56 10.14 -14.59
N PRO A 85 -10.36 10.66 -14.92
CA PRO A 85 -9.19 10.34 -14.12
C PRO A 85 -9.13 11.09 -12.78
N ASP A 86 -9.95 12.14 -12.57
CA ASP A 86 -10.12 12.77 -11.25
C ASP A 86 -10.93 11.85 -10.34
N GLU A 87 -12.08 11.38 -10.84
CA GLU A 87 -12.87 10.36 -10.14
C GLU A 87 -12.07 9.10 -9.87
N ARG A 88 -11.25 8.62 -10.82
CA ARG A 88 -10.39 7.45 -10.60
C ARG A 88 -9.38 7.68 -9.48
N LEU A 89 -8.77 8.87 -9.39
CA LEU A 89 -7.83 9.21 -8.32
C LEU A 89 -8.53 9.17 -6.96
N ILE A 90 -9.67 9.87 -6.84
CA ILE A 90 -10.45 9.97 -5.60
C ILE A 90 -10.92 8.58 -5.18
N ALA A 91 -11.59 7.86 -6.09
CA ALA A 91 -12.12 6.52 -5.83
C ALA A 91 -11.00 5.53 -5.48
N GLY A 92 -9.84 5.61 -6.14
CA GLY A 92 -8.69 4.77 -5.84
C GLY A 92 -8.10 5.02 -4.46
N MET A 93 -7.96 6.28 -4.06
CA MET A 93 -7.46 6.65 -2.73
C MET A 93 -8.44 6.24 -1.62
N LEU A 94 -9.73 6.51 -1.80
CA LEU A 94 -10.76 6.08 -0.84
C LEU A 94 -10.83 4.56 -0.75
N ALA A 95 -10.76 3.84 -1.86
CA ALA A 95 -10.75 2.38 -1.87
C ALA A 95 -9.52 1.80 -1.15
N ALA A 96 -8.34 2.40 -1.32
CA ALA A 96 -7.14 2.00 -0.59
C ALA A 96 -7.32 2.15 0.92
N VAL A 97 -7.77 3.34 1.37
CA VAL A 97 -8.01 3.62 2.79
C VAL A 97 -9.06 2.67 3.36
N GLN A 98 -10.19 2.50 2.67
CA GLN A 98 -11.27 1.61 3.11
C GLN A 98 -10.82 0.16 3.23
N ARG A 99 -10.08 -0.36 2.25
CA ARG A 99 -9.60 -1.76 2.26
C ARG A 99 -8.61 -2.02 3.38
N VAL A 100 -7.68 -1.10 3.62
CA VAL A 100 -6.73 -1.22 4.74
C VAL A 100 -7.48 -1.19 6.07
N ARG A 101 -8.42 -0.26 6.26
CA ARG A 101 -9.24 -0.19 7.49
C ARG A 101 -10.14 -1.41 7.69
N ALA A 102 -10.67 -1.97 6.61
CA ALA A 102 -11.57 -3.13 6.65
C ALA A 102 -10.84 -4.48 6.82
N THR A 103 -9.50 -4.50 6.66
CA THR A 103 -8.68 -5.70 6.82
C THR A 103 -8.04 -5.68 8.21
N PRO A 104 -8.48 -6.48 9.20
CA PRO A 104 -7.99 -6.39 10.57
C PRO A 104 -6.47 -6.51 10.69
N ALA A 105 -5.87 -7.42 9.90
CA ALA A 105 -4.44 -7.64 9.86
C ALA A 105 -3.64 -6.42 9.38
N LEU A 106 -4.18 -5.61 8.45
CA LEU A 106 -3.55 -4.37 7.99
C LEU A 106 -3.85 -3.19 8.92
N ALA A 107 -5.09 -3.11 9.42
CA ALA A 107 -5.51 -2.06 10.34
C ALA A 107 -4.66 -2.05 11.62
N SER A 108 -4.22 -3.23 12.10
CA SER A 108 -3.38 -3.34 13.29
C SER A 108 -2.00 -2.68 13.16
N TRP A 109 -1.51 -2.37 11.95
CA TRP A 109 -0.25 -1.65 11.72
C TRP A 109 -0.37 -0.13 11.93
N PHE A 110 -1.60 0.38 11.91
CA PHE A 110 -1.93 1.79 12.08
C PHE A 110 -2.63 2.06 13.42
N ALA A 111 -2.73 1.06 14.30
CA ALA A 111 -3.32 1.21 15.62
C ALA A 111 -2.44 2.09 16.52
N ASN A 112 -3.06 3.02 17.25
CA ASN A 112 -2.36 3.92 18.18
C ASN A 112 -2.06 3.29 19.56
N THR A 113 -2.20 1.97 19.70
CA THR A 113 -1.89 1.23 20.93
C THR A 113 -0.38 1.12 21.19
N HIS A 114 0.42 1.10 20.13
CA HIS A 114 1.88 1.20 20.16
C HIS A 114 2.36 2.24 19.12
N ARG A 115 3.68 2.44 18.98
CA ARG A 115 4.21 3.23 17.86
C ARG A 115 3.71 2.59 16.55
N PRO A 116 2.86 3.27 15.76
CA PRO A 116 2.34 2.70 14.53
C PRO A 116 3.50 2.47 13.56
N ILE A 117 3.64 1.23 13.10
CA ILE A 117 4.71 0.83 12.17
C ILE A 117 4.29 0.96 10.70
N GLY A 118 2.99 1.05 10.43
CA GLY A 118 2.46 1.11 9.07
C GLY A 118 2.95 2.33 8.26
N GLY A 119 3.13 3.48 8.92
CA GLY A 119 3.65 4.69 8.27
C GLY A 119 5.10 4.54 7.79
N ASP A 120 5.98 4.02 8.65
CA ASP A 120 7.39 3.78 8.31
C ASP A 120 7.51 2.75 7.18
N MET A 121 6.74 1.66 7.25
CA MET A 121 6.70 0.63 6.22
C MET A 121 6.20 1.15 4.88
N ALA A 122 5.12 1.93 4.88
CA ALA A 122 4.59 2.53 3.66
C ALA A 122 5.57 3.52 3.03
N ALA A 123 6.31 4.27 3.85
CA ALA A 123 7.29 5.26 3.36
C ALA A 123 8.55 4.62 2.77
N GLN A 124 8.95 3.44 3.24
CA GLN A 124 10.16 2.74 2.80
C GLN A 124 9.92 1.67 1.73
N SER A 125 8.67 1.25 1.51
CA SER A 125 8.35 0.21 0.54
C SER A 125 8.47 0.70 -0.92
N GLU A 126 9.41 0.13 -1.64
CA GLU A 126 9.58 0.33 -3.09
C GLU A 126 8.37 -0.20 -3.88
N VAL A 127 7.73 -1.27 -3.42
CA VAL A 127 6.55 -1.86 -4.07
C VAL A 127 5.36 -0.91 -4.00
N ILE A 128 5.09 -0.32 -2.83
CA ILE A 128 4.02 0.68 -2.67
C ILE A 128 4.31 1.89 -3.57
N ALA A 129 5.56 2.37 -3.58
CA ALA A 129 5.97 3.48 -4.44
C ALA A 129 5.76 3.17 -5.93
N ALA A 130 6.21 2.01 -6.40
CA ALA A 130 6.09 1.61 -7.80
C ALA A 130 4.64 1.44 -8.24
N LEU A 131 3.78 0.84 -7.40
CA LEU A 131 2.37 0.65 -7.71
C LEU A 131 1.61 1.99 -7.72
N ALA A 132 1.89 2.88 -6.76
CA ALA A 132 1.33 4.22 -6.77
C ALA A 132 1.76 5.02 -8.01
N GLN A 133 3.04 4.94 -8.40
CA GLN A 133 3.54 5.58 -9.62
C GLN A 133 2.86 5.02 -10.87
N GLY A 134 2.78 3.69 -10.99
CA GLY A 134 2.13 3.02 -12.11
C GLY A 134 0.66 3.43 -12.22
N PHE A 135 -0.05 3.46 -11.09
CA PHE A 135 -1.43 3.94 -11.04
C PHE A 135 -1.55 5.39 -11.51
N LEU A 136 -0.76 6.32 -10.96
CA LEU A 136 -0.79 7.73 -11.35
C LEU A 136 -0.44 7.96 -12.82
N ALA A 137 0.47 7.16 -13.38
CA ALA A 137 0.81 7.23 -14.80
C ALA A 137 -0.39 6.88 -15.70
N THR A 138 -1.35 6.07 -15.21
CA THR A 138 -2.58 5.78 -15.96
C THR A 138 -3.59 6.94 -15.98
N LEU A 139 -3.36 7.99 -15.17
CA LEU A 139 -4.26 9.14 -15.03
C LEU A 139 -3.88 10.32 -15.94
N GLY A 140 -2.81 10.18 -16.74
CA GLY A 140 -2.39 11.19 -17.71
C GLY A 140 -0.95 11.67 -17.49
N ASP A 141 -0.78 12.96 -17.20
CA ASP A 141 0.55 13.60 -17.10
C ASP A 141 1.46 12.85 -16.13
N THR A 142 2.67 12.49 -16.61
CA THR A 142 3.70 11.75 -15.87
C THR A 142 4.80 12.67 -15.30
N THR A 143 4.72 13.98 -15.54
CA THR A 143 5.69 14.96 -15.04
C THR A 143 5.77 14.91 -13.51
N GLY A 144 6.94 14.58 -12.96
CA GLY A 144 7.10 14.44 -11.50
C GLY A 144 6.23 13.35 -10.85
N VAL A 145 5.84 12.30 -11.59
CA VAL A 145 4.96 11.23 -11.09
C VAL A 145 5.53 10.53 -9.84
N GLU A 146 6.86 10.38 -9.74
CA GLU A 146 7.52 9.83 -8.55
C GLU A 146 7.25 10.69 -7.31
N ALA A 147 7.45 12.00 -7.42
CA ALA A 147 7.23 12.93 -6.31
C ALA A 147 5.75 12.95 -5.90
N ARG A 148 4.85 12.95 -6.89
CA ARG A 148 3.39 12.89 -6.66
C ARG A 148 2.97 11.57 -6.00
N ALA A 149 3.49 10.43 -6.44
CA ALA A 149 3.22 9.13 -5.82
C ALA A 149 3.68 9.11 -4.35
N ARG A 150 4.89 9.59 -4.08
CA ARG A 150 5.42 9.70 -2.71
C ARG A 150 4.59 10.66 -1.85
N TRP A 151 4.02 11.70 -2.45
CA TRP A 151 3.11 12.62 -1.76
C TRP A 151 1.75 11.96 -1.47
N VAL A 152 1.15 11.28 -2.46
CA VAL A 152 -0.09 10.50 -2.30
C VAL A 152 0.04 9.47 -1.19
N ILE A 153 1.16 8.75 -1.11
CA ILE A 153 1.42 7.78 -0.03
C ILE A 153 1.37 8.46 1.35
N ARG A 154 1.94 9.66 1.49
CA ARG A 154 1.86 10.42 2.75
C ARG A 154 0.42 10.82 3.09
N ILE A 155 -0.38 11.20 2.10
CA ILE A 155 -1.80 11.50 2.30
C ILE A 155 -2.57 10.25 2.71
N LEU A 156 -2.32 9.09 2.06
CA LEU A 156 -2.94 7.82 2.45
C LEU A 156 -2.58 7.43 3.89
N VAL A 157 -1.30 7.51 4.27
CA VAL A 157 -0.85 7.26 5.66
C VAL A 157 -1.50 8.24 6.63
N SER A 158 -1.61 9.52 6.28
CA SER A 158 -2.28 10.53 7.10
C SER A 158 -3.75 10.17 7.31
N LEU A 159 -4.48 9.80 6.26
CA LEU A 159 -5.88 9.39 6.37
C LEU A 159 -6.02 8.11 7.20
N LEU A 160 -5.10 7.15 7.07
CA LEU A 160 -5.13 5.92 7.86
C LEU A 160 -4.93 6.15 9.35
N LEU A 161 -4.04 7.08 9.73
CA LEU A 161 -3.78 7.44 11.13
C LEU A 161 -4.82 8.42 11.70
N PHE A 162 -5.34 9.31 10.86
CA PHE A 162 -6.27 10.38 11.22
C PHE A 162 -7.47 10.35 10.26
N PRO A 163 -8.45 9.46 10.50
CA PRO A 163 -9.64 9.37 9.66
C PRO A 163 -10.45 10.66 9.70
N GLY A 164 -11.09 10.99 8.57
CA GLY A 164 -12.12 12.03 8.54
C GLY A 164 -13.32 11.63 9.39
N ARG A 165 -14.22 12.59 9.64
CA ARG A 165 -15.46 12.35 10.40
C ARG A 165 -16.36 11.36 9.70
N ASP A 166 -16.36 11.38 8.37
CA ASP A 166 -17.11 10.47 7.51
C ASP A 166 -16.47 10.40 6.10
N ALA A 167 -16.98 9.49 5.27
CA ALA A 167 -16.48 9.30 3.90
C ALA A 167 -16.72 10.51 2.99
N GLN A 168 -17.74 11.34 3.28
CA GLN A 168 -18.07 12.51 2.47
C GLN A 168 -17.05 13.62 2.71
N GLU A 169 -16.63 13.81 3.96
CA GLU A 169 -15.55 14.74 4.31
C GLU A 169 -14.22 14.29 3.70
N GLU A 170 -13.86 13.01 3.80
CA GLU A 170 -12.64 12.48 3.18
C GLU A 170 -12.65 12.73 1.67
N ARG A 171 -13.78 12.47 1.00
CA ARG A 171 -13.94 12.75 -0.42
C ARG A 171 -13.76 14.24 -0.74
N ALA A 172 -14.45 15.12 -0.01
CA ALA A 172 -14.35 16.57 -0.22
C ALA A 172 -12.93 17.10 -0.01
N MET A 173 -12.18 16.54 0.95
CA MET A 173 -10.76 16.86 1.15
C MET A 173 -9.90 16.43 -0.05
N LEU A 174 -10.14 15.24 -0.61
CA LEU A 174 -9.40 14.78 -1.79
C LEU A 174 -9.69 15.65 -3.01
N GLU A 175 -10.96 15.96 -3.26
CA GLU A 175 -11.39 16.86 -4.34
C GLU A 175 -10.73 18.24 -4.20
N SER A 176 -10.72 18.81 -3.00
CA SER A 176 -10.25 20.19 -2.77
C SER A 176 -8.73 20.32 -2.70
N PHE A 177 -8.03 19.34 -2.13
CA PHE A 177 -6.62 19.48 -1.73
C PHE A 177 -5.67 18.47 -2.38
N VAL A 178 -6.18 17.37 -2.93
CA VAL A 178 -5.35 16.33 -3.57
C VAL A 178 -5.39 16.44 -5.08
N VAL A 179 -6.59 16.50 -5.67
CA VAL A 179 -6.74 16.55 -7.14
C VAL A 179 -5.91 17.68 -7.77
N PRO A 180 -5.95 18.94 -7.30
CA PRO A 180 -5.19 20.02 -7.93
C PRO A 180 -3.66 19.84 -7.86
N VAL A 181 -3.17 19.15 -6.83
CA VAL A 181 -1.73 18.92 -6.60
C VAL A 181 -1.24 17.72 -7.42
N VAL A 182 -2.04 16.67 -7.50
CA VAL A 182 -1.67 15.41 -8.17
C VAL A 182 -1.97 15.47 -9.66
N ARG A 183 -3.01 16.18 -10.08
CA ARG A 183 -3.42 16.37 -11.47
C ARG A 183 -3.56 17.86 -11.79
N PRO A 184 -2.45 18.63 -11.78
CA PRO A 184 -2.52 20.04 -12.15
C PRO A 184 -3.03 20.17 -13.58
N GLU A 185 -3.99 21.06 -13.82
CA GLU A 185 -4.42 21.40 -15.17
C GLU A 185 -3.21 21.88 -15.98
N GLN A 186 -2.99 21.33 -17.16
CA GLN A 186 -1.93 21.84 -18.02
C GLN A 186 -2.29 23.26 -18.45
N PRO A 187 -1.38 24.25 -18.30
CA PRO A 187 -1.65 25.59 -18.77
C PRO A 187 -1.91 25.53 -20.27
N VAL A 188 -3.07 26.06 -20.70
CA VAL A 188 -3.41 26.24 -22.10
C VAL A 188 -2.27 27.01 -22.76
N ARG A 189 -1.49 26.37 -23.63
CA ARG A 189 -0.45 27.06 -24.41
C ARG A 189 -1.16 28.11 -25.27
N GLN A 190 -1.09 29.38 -24.88
CA GLN A 190 -1.52 30.47 -25.76
C GLN A 190 -0.64 30.43 -27.03
N PRO A 191 -1.24 30.47 -28.24
CA PRO A 191 -0.46 30.49 -29.47
C PRO A 191 0.46 31.72 -29.43
N SER A 192 1.76 31.50 -29.71
CA SER A 192 2.73 32.57 -29.73
C SER A 192 2.26 33.64 -30.71
N ARG A 193 2.00 34.84 -30.20
CA ARG A 193 1.86 36.02 -31.06
C ARG A 193 3.20 36.18 -31.76
N ARG A 194 3.30 35.70 -33.01
CA ARG A 194 4.35 36.14 -33.93
C ARG A 194 4.20 37.66 -34.02
N ALA A 195 5.16 38.38 -33.46
CA ALA A 195 5.28 39.81 -33.68
C ALA A 195 5.57 40.06 -35.18
N PRO A 196 5.00 41.12 -35.75
CA PRO A 196 5.14 41.47 -37.16
C PRO A 196 6.57 41.87 -37.53
#